data_AF-A0AAN7ER89-F1
#
_entry.id   AF-A0AAN7ER89-F1
#
_cell.length_a   1.000
_cell.length_b   1.000
_cell.length_c   1.000
_cell.angle_alpha   90.00
_cell.angle_beta   90.00
_cell.angle_gamma   90.00
#
_symmetry.space_group_name_H-M   'P 1'
#
loop_
_entity.id
_entity.type
_entity.pdbx_description
1 polymer ?
#
loop_
_entity_poly.entity_id
_entity_poly.type
_entity_poly.pdbx_seq_one_letter_code
_entity_poly.pdbx_strand_id
1 'polypeptide(L)'
;MVRLSWLHLGLFLIVIISFSIGVLDAGGEGSLLLEECPSACDYRCSETHHQKPCLFYCNQCCDKCLCVPSGTYGHKEECPCYNNWKTKEGGPKCP
;
A
#
# COMPACT_ATOMS: atom_id res chain seq x y z
N MET A 1 22.43 -16.78 44.67
CA MET A 1 22.77 -15.93 43.50
C MET A 1 21.97 -16.37 42.26
N VAL A 2 20.63 -16.25 42.26
CA VAL A 2 19.80 -16.67 41.09
C VAL A 2 18.61 -15.72 40.81
N ARG A 3 18.46 -14.61 41.55
CA ARG A 3 17.35 -13.66 41.36
C ARG A 3 17.55 -12.64 40.22
N LEU A 4 18.78 -12.52 39.70
CA LEU A 4 19.10 -11.59 38.59
C LEU A 4 18.79 -12.20 37.20
N SER A 5 18.55 -13.52 37.12
CA SER A 5 18.36 -14.25 35.85
C SER A 5 16.96 -14.04 35.24
N TRP A 6 15.91 -13.89 36.08
CA TRP A 6 14.54 -13.65 35.60
C TRP A 6 14.30 -12.25 35.03
N LEU A 7 15.03 -11.24 35.53
CA LEU A 7 14.98 -9.87 34.99
C LEU A 7 15.54 -9.81 33.56
N HIS A 8 16.62 -10.56 33.29
CA HIS A 8 17.25 -10.60 31.97
C HIS A 8 16.44 -11.44 30.96
N LEU A 9 15.84 -12.55 31.41
CA LEU A 9 14.90 -13.35 30.62
C LEU A 9 13.63 -12.55 30.27
N GLY A 10 13.09 -11.79 31.23
CA GLY A 10 11.93 -10.92 31.00
C GLY A 10 12.23 -9.78 30.02
N LEU A 11 13.39 -9.11 30.17
CA LEU A 11 13.82 -8.06 29.25
C LEU A 11 14.04 -8.59 27.83
N PHE A 12 14.63 -9.77 27.68
CA PHE A 12 14.86 -10.40 26.38
C PHE A 12 13.53 -10.72 25.68
N LEU A 13 12.54 -11.24 26.42
CA LEU A 13 11.19 -11.47 25.88
C LEU A 13 10.50 -10.17 25.45
N ILE A 14 10.65 -9.08 26.22
CA ILE A 14 10.08 -7.78 25.86
C ILE A 14 10.71 -7.22 24.58
N VAL A 15 12.02 -7.37 24.38
CA VAL A 15 12.72 -6.93 23.16
C VAL A 15 12.26 -7.74 21.94
N ILE A 16 12.04 -9.05 22.08
CA ILE A 16 11.53 -9.93 21.01
C ILE A 16 10.08 -9.58 20.63
N ILE A 17 9.24 -9.22 21.61
CA ILE A 17 7.85 -8.81 21.36
C ILE A 17 7.81 -7.49 20.57
N SER A 18 8.62 -6.49 20.95
CA SER A 18 8.69 -5.21 20.23
C SER A 18 9.16 -5.33 18.78
N PHE A 19 10.08 -6.26 18.48
CA PHE A 19 10.55 -6.49 17.12
C PHE A 19 9.47 -7.08 16.19
N SER A 20 8.55 -7.85 16.75
CA SER A 20 7.49 -8.54 15.98
C SER A 20 6.35 -7.61 15.56
N ILE A 21 6.11 -6.52 16.31
CA ILE A 21 5.06 -5.54 16.01
C ILE A 21 5.34 -4.80 14.67
N GLY A 22 6.60 -4.70 14.25
CA GLY A 22 6.98 -4.04 12.99
C GLY A 22 6.73 -4.84 11.71
N VAL A 23 6.28 -6.10 11.79
CA VAL A 23 6.13 -7.00 10.63
C VAL A 23 4.66 -7.19 10.22
N LEU A 24 3.71 -6.74 11.03
CA LEU A 24 2.27 -6.95 10.83
C LEU A 24 1.62 -5.85 9.95
N ASP A 25 2.27 -5.45 8.85
CA ASP A 25 1.67 -4.60 7.81
C ASP A 25 1.86 -5.20 6.40
N ALA A 26 1.84 -6.54 6.32
CA ALA A 26 1.90 -7.25 5.05
C ALA A 26 0.54 -7.90 4.73
N GLY A 27 -0.52 -7.06 4.65
CA GLY A 27 -1.85 -7.47 4.21
C GLY A 27 -2.96 -6.71 4.94
N GLY A 28 -3.70 -5.80 4.31
CA GLY A 28 -3.69 -5.43 2.91
C GLY A 28 -4.48 -4.14 2.68
N GLU A 29 -4.16 -3.45 1.60
CA GLU A 29 -5.06 -2.48 1.02
C GLU A 29 -5.92 -3.17 -0.05
N GLY A 30 -7.20 -2.83 0.00
CA GLY A 30 -8.29 -3.60 -0.56
C GLY A 30 -9.62 -3.02 -0.12
N SER A 31 -10.01 -1.89 -0.71
CA SER A 31 -11.41 -1.41 -0.66
C SER A 31 -12.21 -1.97 -1.83
N LEU A 32 -11.53 -2.45 -2.87
CA LEU A 32 -12.11 -2.95 -4.12
C LEU A 32 -11.80 -4.43 -4.31
N LEU A 33 -12.73 -5.14 -4.95
CA LEU A 33 -12.48 -6.42 -5.58
C LEU A 33 -11.72 -6.22 -6.90
N LEU A 34 -10.95 -7.22 -7.32
CA LEU A 34 -10.17 -7.16 -8.57
C LEU A 34 -11.05 -6.86 -9.80
N GLU A 35 -12.30 -7.34 -9.80
CA GLU A 35 -13.28 -7.09 -10.85
C GLU A 35 -13.77 -5.63 -10.92
N GLU A 36 -13.59 -4.84 -9.86
CA GLU A 36 -14.02 -3.44 -9.77
C GLU A 36 -12.92 -2.48 -10.25
N CYS A 37 -11.66 -2.95 -10.36
CA CYS A 37 -10.53 -2.15 -10.85
C CYS A 37 -10.78 -1.48 -12.21
N PRO A 38 -11.32 -2.17 -13.24
CA PRO A 38 -11.56 -1.55 -14.55
C PRO A 38 -12.50 -0.34 -14.45
N SER A 39 -13.62 -0.48 -13.74
CA SER A 39 -14.59 0.61 -13.59
C SER A 39 -14.06 1.77 -12.76
N ALA A 40 -13.31 1.49 -11.70
CA ALA A 40 -12.69 2.52 -10.88
C ALA A 40 -11.62 3.29 -11.66
N CYS A 41 -10.80 2.58 -12.45
CA CYS A 41 -9.78 3.18 -13.30
C CYS A 41 -10.37 3.97 -14.48
N ASP A 42 -11.50 3.55 -15.04
CA ASP A 42 -12.22 4.31 -16.06
C ASP A 42 -12.65 5.69 -15.55
N TYR A 43 -13.18 5.76 -14.33
CA TYR A 43 -13.49 7.03 -13.68
C TYR A 43 -12.21 7.85 -13.42
N ARG A 44 -11.20 7.22 -12.80
CA ARG A 44 -9.93 7.89 -12.45
C ARG A 44 -9.26 8.54 -13.66
N CYS A 45 -9.36 7.90 -14.82
CA CYS A 45 -8.74 8.33 -16.07
C CYS A 45 -9.68 9.12 -17.00
N SER A 46 -10.89 9.49 -16.58
CA SER A 46 -11.90 10.08 -17.46
C SER A 46 -11.52 11.46 -18.01
N GLU A 47 -10.80 12.26 -17.23
CA GLU A 47 -10.44 13.64 -17.57
C GLU A 47 -9.05 13.79 -18.21
N THR A 48 -8.30 12.70 -18.38
CA THR A 48 -6.97 12.78 -19.00
C THR A 48 -7.02 12.62 -20.52
N HIS A 49 -6.24 13.43 -21.23
CA HIS A 49 -6.00 13.23 -22.66
C HIS A 49 -5.17 11.97 -22.96
N HIS A 50 -4.47 11.43 -21.96
CA HIS A 50 -3.63 10.23 -22.07
C HIS A 50 -4.35 9.00 -21.53
N GLN A 51 -5.57 8.74 -22.02
CA GLN A 51 -6.45 7.70 -21.50
C GLN A 51 -5.83 6.30 -21.50
N LYS A 52 -5.25 5.86 -22.64
CA LYS A 52 -4.64 4.52 -22.78
C LYS A 52 -3.53 4.24 -21.75
N PRO A 53 -2.48 5.07 -21.62
CA PRO A 53 -1.45 4.82 -20.61
C PRO A 53 -1.98 5.01 -19.18
N CYS A 54 -2.91 5.93 -18.94
CA CYS A 54 -3.52 6.08 -17.62
C CYS A 54 -4.23 4.80 -17.18
N LEU A 55 -5.10 4.24 -18.03
CA LEU A 55 -5.80 2.99 -17.74
C LEU A 55 -4.83 1.84 -17.53
N PHE A 56 -3.78 1.74 -18.33
CA PHE A 56 -2.77 0.68 -18.20
C PHE A 56 -2.09 0.71 -16.82
N TYR A 57 -1.59 1.89 -16.40
CA TYR A 57 -0.91 2.00 -15.10
C TYR A 57 -1.88 1.95 -13.93
N CYS A 58 -3.08 2.55 -14.05
CA CYS A 58 -4.10 2.48 -13.01
C CYS A 58 -4.48 1.04 -12.72
N ASN A 59 -4.83 0.24 -13.74
CA ASN A 59 -5.20 -1.16 -13.55
C ASN A 59 -4.03 -1.97 -12.97
N GLN A 60 -2.80 -1.76 -13.44
CA GLN A 60 -1.63 -2.43 -12.87
C GLN A 60 -1.43 -2.11 -11.37
N CYS A 61 -1.69 -0.87 -10.97
CA CYS A 61 -1.61 -0.46 -9.57
C CYS A 61 -2.78 -1.02 -8.76
N CYS A 62 -4.00 -1.01 -9.31
CA CYS A 62 -5.19 -1.55 -8.67
C CYS A 62 -5.10 -3.07 -8.50
N ASP A 63 -4.59 -3.82 -9.48
CA ASP A 63 -4.43 -5.28 -9.38
C ASP A 63 -3.52 -5.68 -8.22
N LYS A 64 -2.57 -4.81 -7.85
CA LYS A 64 -1.65 -5.06 -6.73
C LYS A 64 -2.16 -4.51 -5.40
N CYS A 65 -2.71 -3.31 -5.41
CA CYS A 65 -3.04 -2.56 -4.21
C CYS A 65 -4.56 -2.61 -3.88
N LEU A 66 -5.38 -3.18 -4.78
CA LEU A 66 -6.84 -3.32 -4.68
C LEU A 66 -7.56 -2.04 -4.21
N CYS A 67 -7.05 -0.89 -4.65
CA CYS A 67 -7.48 0.44 -4.23
C CYS A 67 -7.22 1.44 -5.37
N VAL A 68 -8.17 2.31 -5.64
CA VAL A 68 -8.06 3.46 -6.56
C VAL A 68 -8.50 4.71 -5.80
N PRO A 69 -7.71 5.79 -5.77
CA PRO A 69 -8.07 6.99 -5.02
C PRO A 69 -9.27 7.72 -5.62
N SER A 70 -9.98 8.47 -4.79
CA SER A 70 -11.14 9.27 -5.18
C SER A 70 -10.80 10.40 -6.15
N GLY A 71 -11.76 10.77 -7.00
CA GLY A 71 -11.60 11.80 -8.03
C GLY A 71 -10.71 11.37 -9.21
N THR A 72 -10.38 12.32 -10.08
CA THR A 72 -9.61 12.10 -11.32
C THR A 72 -8.15 12.57 -11.22
N TYR A 73 -7.79 13.22 -10.12
CA TYR A 73 -6.45 13.71 -9.82
C TYR A 73 -6.25 13.84 -8.30
N GLY A 74 -5.01 13.70 -7.80
CA GLY A 74 -4.70 13.90 -6.37
C GLY A 74 -5.12 12.72 -5.47
N HIS A 75 -5.35 12.97 -4.18
CA HIS A 75 -5.94 12.02 -3.21
C HIS A 75 -5.18 10.70 -3.01
N LYS A 76 -3.93 10.61 -3.45
CA LYS A 76 -3.18 9.34 -3.43
C LYS A 76 -2.95 8.84 -2.01
N GLU A 77 -2.94 9.72 -1.02
CA GLU A 77 -2.89 9.40 0.41
C GLU A 77 -4.02 8.47 0.89
N GLU A 78 -5.15 8.39 0.17
CA GLU A 78 -6.24 7.45 0.46
C GLU A 78 -5.83 5.99 0.21
N CYS A 79 -4.91 5.74 -0.73
CA CYS A 79 -4.42 4.41 -1.09
C CYS A 79 -2.87 4.38 -0.99
N PRO A 80 -2.29 4.04 0.18
CA PRO A 80 -0.86 4.09 0.42
C PRO A 80 0.03 3.30 -0.57
N CYS A 81 -0.25 2.05 -0.94
CA CYS A 81 0.51 1.28 -1.96
C CYS A 81 0.39 1.92 -3.31
N TYR A 82 -0.80 2.38 -3.70
CA TYR A 82 -1.01 3.09 -4.96
C TYR A 82 -0.13 4.36 -5.02
N ASN A 83 -0.04 5.11 -3.92
CA ASN A 83 0.82 6.30 -3.82
C ASN A 83 2.32 5.98 -3.79
N ASN A 84 2.69 4.94 -3.04
CA ASN A 84 4.08 4.55 -2.78
C ASN A 84 4.69 3.75 -3.94
N TRP A 85 3.90 3.38 -4.95
CA TRP A 85 4.41 2.76 -6.16
C TRP A 85 5.19 3.75 -7.02
N LYS A 86 6.51 3.54 -7.09
CA LYS A 86 7.44 4.39 -7.84
C LYS A 86 8.05 3.65 -9.04
N THR A 87 8.47 4.43 -10.04
CA THR A 87 9.30 3.95 -11.14
C THR A 87 10.74 3.70 -10.66
N LYS A 88 11.59 3.11 -11.50
CA LYS A 88 13.02 2.92 -11.18
C LYS A 88 13.76 4.24 -10.96
N GLU A 89 13.25 5.33 -11.53
CA GLU A 89 13.80 6.68 -11.41
C GLU A 89 13.26 7.43 -10.18
N GLY A 90 12.38 6.79 -9.40
CA GLY A 90 11.80 7.35 -8.17
C GLY A 90 10.54 8.20 -8.38
N GLY A 91 10.12 8.43 -9.62
CA GLY A 91 8.87 9.14 -9.94
C GLY A 91 7.61 8.33 -9.61
N PRO A 92 6.43 8.96 -9.50
CA PRO A 92 5.17 8.26 -9.28
C PRO A 92 4.86 7.34 -10.47
N LYS A 93 4.53 6.07 -10.19
CA LYS A 93 4.18 5.11 -11.23
C LYS A 93 2.68 5.07 -11.54
N CYS A 94 1.85 5.23 -10.51
CA CYS A 94 0.40 5.19 -10.64
C CYS A 94 -0.17 6.58 -10.93
N PRO A 95 -1.20 6.70 -11.80
CA PRO A 95 -1.79 7.98 -12.20
C PRO A 95 -2.49 8.70 -11.04
#